data_AF-A0A938BF72-F1
#
_entry.id   AF-A0A938BF72-F1
#
_cell.length_a   1.000
_cell.length_b   1.000
_cell.length_c   1.000
_cell.angle_alpha   90.00
_cell.angle_beta   90.00
_cell.angle_gamma   90.00
#
_symmetry.space_group_name_H-M   'P 1'
#
loop_
_entity.id
_entity.type
_entity.pdbx_description
1 polymer ?
#
loop_
_entity_poly.entity_id
_entity_poly.type
_entity_poly.pdbx_seq_one_letter_code
_entity_poly.pdbx_strand_id
1 'polypeptide(L)'
;MLDEPDKKIIRKVEKRKLKRYNLSQTAKILNVPRQTLYYWIKKGWVKPWRDYRRYPVFTVFDIDKIIKWRNTIKLSREPYVSRDV
;
A
#
# COMPACT_ATOMS: atom_id res chain seq x y z
N MET A 1 -16.95 25.48 12.65
CA MET A 1 -16.31 25.64 11.32
C MET A 1 -14.97 24.94 11.38
N LEU A 2 -14.50 24.32 10.29
CA LEU A 2 -13.13 23.78 10.24
C LEU A 2 -12.14 24.94 10.12
N ASP A 3 -11.08 24.91 10.91
CA ASP A 3 -10.05 25.94 10.87
C ASP A 3 -9.15 25.76 9.63
N GLU A 4 -8.46 26.82 9.23
CA GLU A 4 -7.55 26.79 8.07
C GLU A 4 -6.48 25.68 8.12
N PRO A 5 -5.86 25.34 9.28
CA PRO A 5 -4.96 24.18 9.36
C PRO A 5 -5.65 22.86 8.98
N ASP A 6 -6.88 22.62 9.45
CA ASP A 6 -7.61 21.38 9.19
C ASP A 6 -7.95 21.23 7.70
N LYS A 7 -8.40 22.32 7.06
CA LYS A 7 -8.65 22.36 5.61
C LYS A 7 -7.41 22.02 4.81
N LYS A 8 -6.24 22.53 5.22
CA LYS A 8 -4.95 22.24 4.56
C LYS A 8 -4.57 20.77 4.68
N ILE A 9 -4.82 20.15 5.83
CA ILE A 9 -4.60 18.71 6.05
C ILE A 9 -5.52 17.90 5.14
N ILE A 10 -6.82 18.20 5.13
CA ILE A 10 -7.81 17.50 4.30
C ILE A 10 -7.43 17.56 2.82
N ARG A 11 -7.13 18.75 2.28
CA ARG A 11 -6.68 18.92 0.88
C ARG A 11 -5.45 18.07 0.56
N LYS A 12 -4.49 18.00 1.48
CA LYS A 12 -3.27 17.18 1.32
C LYS A 12 -3.59 15.69 1.30
N VAL A 13 -4.51 15.23 2.15
CA VAL A 13 -4.98 13.85 2.19
C VAL A 13 -5.74 13.49 0.91
N GLU A 14 -6.64 14.34 0.44
CA GLU A 14 -7.38 14.17 -0.82
C GLU A 14 -6.43 14.07 -2.01
N LYS A 15 -5.45 14.98 -2.11
CA LYS A 15 -4.44 14.93 -3.16
C LYS A 15 -3.64 13.62 -3.16
N ARG A 16 -3.34 13.07 -1.98
CA ARG A 16 -2.69 11.76 -1.85
C ARG A 16 -3.62 10.61 -2.25
N LYS A 17 -4.91 10.69 -1.91
CA LYS A 17 -5.94 9.71 -2.27
C LYS A 17 -6.12 9.60 -3.79
N LEU A 18 -6.03 10.73 -4.48
CA LEU A 18 -6.16 10.80 -5.94
C LEU A 18 -4.91 10.31 -6.69
N LYS A 19 -3.76 10.21 -6.01
CA LYS A 19 -2.52 9.78 -6.66
C LYS A 19 -2.58 8.28 -6.96
N ARG A 20 -2.42 7.95 -8.24
CA ARG A 20 -2.52 6.60 -8.81
C ARG A 20 -1.13 6.12 -9.24
N TYR A 21 -0.87 4.84 -9.04
CA TYR A 21 0.37 4.17 -9.39
C TYR A 21 0.07 2.90 -10.17
N ASN A 22 0.84 2.65 -11.22
CA ASN A 22 0.75 1.39 -11.96
C ASN A 22 1.57 0.28 -11.27
N LEU A 23 1.43 -0.96 -11.76
CA LEU A 23 2.14 -2.12 -11.23
C LEU A 23 3.66 -1.92 -11.09
N SER A 24 4.30 -1.32 -12.10
CA SER A 24 5.76 -1.10 -12.10
C SER A 24 6.19 -0.13 -11.02
N GLN A 25 5.44 0.97 -10.85
CA GLN A 25 5.71 1.95 -9.82
C GLN A 25 5.47 1.36 -8.43
N THR A 26 4.36 0.64 -8.24
CA THR A 26 4.05 -0.03 -6.99
C THR A 26 5.12 -1.07 -6.61
N ALA A 27 5.63 -1.83 -7.59
CA ALA A 27 6.72 -2.80 -7.38
C ALA A 27 7.99 -2.11 -6.86
N LYS A 28 8.37 -0.98 -7.48
CA LYS A 28 9.52 -0.17 -7.04
C LYS A 28 9.33 0.39 -5.63
N ILE A 29 8.15 0.94 -5.32
CA ILE A 29 7.84 1.50 -4.00
C ILE A 29 7.90 0.42 -2.92
N LEU A 30 7.39 -0.78 -3.21
CA LEU A 30 7.39 -1.91 -2.27
C LEU A 30 8.73 -2.66 -2.20
N ASN A 31 9.69 -2.28 -3.05
CA ASN A 31 10.95 -2.98 -3.27
C ASN A 31 10.77 -4.49 -3.47
N VAL A 32 9.90 -4.88 -4.42
CA VAL A 32 9.66 -6.27 -4.80
C VAL A 32 9.66 -6.44 -6.32
N PRO A 33 9.97 -7.64 -6.84
CA PRO A 33 9.78 -7.94 -8.25
C PRO A 33 8.32 -7.76 -8.68
N ARG A 34 8.09 -7.32 -9.92
CA ARG A 34 6.72 -7.18 -10.50
C ARG A 34 5.94 -8.49 -10.44
N GLN A 35 6.62 -9.62 -10.63
CA GLN A 35 6.02 -10.94 -10.60
C GLN A 35 5.40 -11.26 -9.22
N THR A 36 6.01 -10.77 -8.14
CA THR A 36 5.49 -10.92 -6.78
C THR A 36 4.14 -10.23 -6.62
N LEU A 37 4.00 -9.01 -7.15
CA LEU A 37 2.72 -8.30 -7.16
C LEU A 37 1.68 -9.02 -8.02
N TYR A 38 2.06 -9.54 -9.20
CA TYR A 38 1.16 -10.37 -10.00
C TYR A 38 0.68 -11.60 -9.24
N TYR A 39 1.58 -12.28 -8.54
CA TYR A 39 1.25 -13.43 -7.72
C TYR A 39 0.27 -13.07 -6.60
N TRP A 40 0.50 -11.98 -5.88
CA TRP A 40 -0.42 -11.51 -4.83
C TRP A 40 -1.81 -11.15 -5.36
N ILE A 41 -1.87 -10.53 -6.55
CA ILE A 41 -3.14 -10.23 -7.22
C ILE A 41 -3.84 -11.54 -7.62
N LYS A 42 -3.11 -12.49 -8.22
CA LYS A 42 -3.64 -13.80 -8.63
C LYS A 42 -4.17 -14.60 -7.45
N LYS A 43 -3.52 -14.52 -6.28
CA LYS A 43 -3.97 -15.15 -5.03
C LYS A 43 -5.09 -14.38 -4.32
N GLY A 44 -5.44 -13.19 -4.80
CA GLY A 44 -6.49 -12.36 -4.20
C GLY A 44 -6.09 -11.66 -2.90
N TRP A 45 -4.81 -11.73 -2.50
CA TRP A 45 -4.28 -11.05 -1.31
C TRP A 45 -4.23 -9.54 -1.50
N VAL A 46 -4.08 -9.09 -2.73
CA VAL A 46 -4.10 -7.68 -3.12
C VAL A 46 -5.10 -7.49 -4.24
N LYS A 47 -6.07 -6.59 -4.07
CA LYS A 47 -7.14 -6.32 -5.05
C LYS A 47 -7.07 -4.86 -5.51
N PRO A 48 -6.25 -4.54 -6.52
CA PRO A 48 -6.18 -3.19 -7.06
C PRO A 48 -7.42 -2.85 -7.89
N TRP A 49 -7.68 -1.56 -8.06
CA TRP A 49 -8.59 -1.09 -9.09
C TRP A 49 -8.00 -1.38 -10.48
N ARG A 50 -8.85 -1.45 -11.50
CA ARG A 50 -8.42 -1.64 -12.88
C ARG A 50 -8.80 -0.44 -13.73
N ASP A 51 -7.87 0.04 -14.55
CA ASP A 51 -8.15 1.09 -15.52
C ASP A 51 -9.00 0.58 -16.70
N TYR A 52 -9.28 1.46 -17.66
CA TYR A 52 -10.04 1.15 -18.87
C TYR A 52 -9.41 0.05 -19.74
N ARG A 53 -8.09 -0.18 -19.62
CA ARG A 53 -7.34 -1.27 -20.29
C ARG A 53 -7.22 -2.52 -19.42
N ARG A 54 -7.92 -2.57 -18.28
CA ARG A 54 -7.89 -3.62 -17.28
C ARG A 54 -6.53 -3.78 -16.57
N TYR A 55 -5.64 -2.78 -16.62
CA TYR A 55 -4.38 -2.83 -15.89
C TYR A 55 -4.56 -2.46 -14.41
N PRO A 56 -3.81 -3.10 -13.49
CA PRO A 56 -3.91 -2.82 -12.07
C PRO A 56 -3.36 -1.45 -11.71
N VAL A 57 -4.12 -0.72 -10.90
CA VAL A 57 -3.83 0.62 -10.43
C VAL A 57 -4.01 0.69 -8.91
N PHE A 58 -3.05 1.32 -8.26
CA PHE A 58 -2.94 1.42 -6.81
C PHE A 58 -3.00 2.87 -6.38
N THR A 59 -3.68 3.14 -5.28
CA THR A 59 -3.58 4.42 -4.56
C THR A 59 -2.48 4.37 -3.51
N VAL A 60 -2.12 5.51 -2.95
CA VAL A 60 -1.22 5.58 -1.78
C VAL A 60 -1.74 4.71 -0.63
N PHE A 61 -3.06 4.70 -0.41
CA PHE A 61 -3.68 3.92 0.66
C PHE A 61 -3.60 2.42 0.41
N ASP A 62 -3.71 1.96 -0.84
CA ASP A 62 -3.55 0.54 -1.16
C ASP A 62 -2.12 0.08 -0.87
N ILE A 63 -1.13 0.90 -1.23
CA ILE A 63 0.29 0.63 -0.96
C ILE A 63 0.54 0.59 0.55
N ASP A 64 0.01 1.54 1.33
CA ASP A 64 0.12 1.55 2.80
C ASP A 64 -0.48 0.28 3.43
N LYS A 65 -1.67 -0.17 2.96
CA LYS A 65 -2.27 -1.43 3.41
C LYS A 65 -1.39 -2.64 3.12
N ILE A 66 -0.77 -2.70 1.94
CA ILE A 66 0.14 -3.80 1.57
C ILE A 66 1.36 -3.80 2.48
N ILE A 67 1.95 -2.64 2.77
CA ILE A 67 3.10 -2.52 3.69
C ILE A 67 2.73 -3.03 5.08
N LYS A 68 1.59 -2.57 5.63
CA LYS A 68 1.11 -3.01 6.94
C LYS A 68 0.90 -4.52 7.00
N TRP A 69 0.21 -5.09 6.02
CA TRP A 69 0.01 -6.52 5.92
C TRP A 69 1.32 -7.32 5.87
N ARG A 70 2.30 -6.87 5.08
CA ARG A 70 3.63 -7.51 5.01
C ARG A 70 4.35 -7.48 6.36
N ASN A 71 4.25 -6.38 7.09
CA ASN A 71 4.87 -6.24 8.41
C ASN A 71 4.22 -7.19 9.42
N THR A 72 2.89 -7.33 9.41
CA THR A 72 2.19 -8.30 10.26
C THR A 72 2.68 -9.75 10.05
N ILE A 73 2.93 -10.15 8.79
CA ILE A 73 3.46 -11.49 8.49
C ILE A 73 4.90 -11.68 8.97
N LYS A 74 5.71 -10.62 8.98
CA LYS A 74 7.08 -10.69 9.51
C LYS A 74 7.09 -10.85 11.02
N LEU A 75 6.30 -10.04 11.72
CA LEU A 75 6.12 -10.10 13.16
C LEU A 75 5.62 -11.48 13.62
N SER A 76 4.73 -12.13 12.86
CA SER A 76 4.26 -13.48 13.20
C SER A 76 5.31 -14.59 12.98
N ARG A 77 6.46 -14.29 12.35
CA ARG A 77 7.51 -15.25 12.02
C ARG A 77 8.76 -15.09 12.87
N GLU A 78 8.95 -13.95 13.53
CA GLU A 78 10.02 -13.79 14.52
C GLU A 78 9.59 -14.47 15.83
N PRO A 79 10.36 -15.43 16.36
CA PRO A 79 10.12 -15.90 17.72
C PRO A 79 10.26 -14.70 18.66
N TYR A 80 9.38 -14.61 19.65
CA TYR A 80 9.42 -13.60 20.71
C TYR A 80 10.73 -13.80 21.48
N VAL A 81 11.82 -13.15 21.06
CA VAL A 81 13.05 -13.09 21.84
C VAL A 81 12.76 -12.09 22.94
N SER A 82 12.34 -12.58 24.10
CA SER A 82 12.41 -11.81 25.34
C SER A 82 13.83 -11.25 25.43
N ARG A 83 13.96 -9.94 25.25
CA ARG A 83 15.16 -9.23 25.68
C ARG A 83 15.03 -9.10 27.19
N ASP A 84 15.35 -10.19 27.88
CA ASP A 84 15.59 -10.13 29.30
C ASP A 84 16.88 -9.31 29.48
N VAL A 85 16.73 -8.23 30.25
CA VAL A 85 17.74 -7.24 30.65
C VAL A 85 18.65 -7.84 31.71
#